data_AF-A0A699YU36-F1
#
_entry.id   AF-A0A699YU36-F1
#
_cell.length_a   1.000
_cell.length_b   1.000
_cell.length_c   1.000
_cell.angle_alpha   90.00
_cell.angle_beta   90.00
_cell.angle_gamma   90.00
#
_symmetry.space_group_name_H-M   'P 1'
#
loop_
_entity.id
_entity.type
_entity.pdbx_description
1 polymer ?
#
loop_
_entity_poly.entity_id
_entity_poly.type
_entity_poly.pdbx_seq_one_letter_code
_entity_poly.pdbx_strand_id
1 'polypeptide(L)'
;AAADLSAQYAARNVQVVVFELGNSTDNIIANASQYNLTNTEDTCLQFGSSVGDALSNIPLVGDELGEAVNKLIGSNPKGKCEDPANHVFWDAVHPTTRMHALLAEAFVTDMRQLGWWT
;
A
#
# COMPACT_ATOMS: atom_id res chain seq x y z
N ALA A 1 -15.69 18.77 8.83
CA ALA A 1 -14.33 18.91 8.26
C ALA A 1 -14.36 19.44 6.83
N ALA A 2 -14.82 18.66 5.84
CA ALA A 2 -14.84 19.09 4.43
C ALA A 2 -15.72 20.33 4.18
N ALA A 3 -16.96 20.32 4.69
CA ALA A 3 -17.88 21.47 4.56
C ALA A 3 -17.33 22.74 5.24
N ASP A 4 -16.66 22.59 6.38
CA ASP A 4 -16.07 23.70 7.13
C ASP A 4 -14.90 24.32 6.37
N LEU A 5 -14.04 23.49 5.77
CA LEU A 5 -12.95 23.94 4.91
C LEU A 5 -13.49 24.66 3.65
N SER A 6 -14.47 24.07 2.97
CA SER A 6 -15.06 24.71 1.79
C SER A 6 -15.69 26.06 2.11
N ALA A 7 -16.39 26.18 3.24
CA ALA A 7 -16.94 27.46 3.71
C ALA A 7 -15.83 28.49 4.03
N GLN A 8 -14.75 28.06 4.68
CA GLN A 8 -13.62 28.93 5.04
C GLN A 8 -12.92 29.52 3.80
N TYR A 9 -12.79 28.72 2.73
CA TYR A 9 -12.04 29.11 1.53
C TYR A 9 -12.91 29.69 0.41
N ALA A 10 -14.25 29.58 0.51
CA ALA A 10 -15.19 30.15 -0.45
C ALA A 10 -15.00 31.67 -0.67
N ALA A 11 -14.74 32.43 0.39
CA ALA A 11 -14.51 33.88 0.31
C ALA A 11 -13.25 34.26 -0.49
N ARG A 12 -12.35 33.29 -0.74
CA ARG A 12 -11.13 33.46 -1.55
C ARG A 12 -11.27 32.89 -2.95
N ASN A 13 -12.49 32.49 -3.35
CA ASN A 13 -12.77 31.80 -4.61
C ASN A 13 -11.92 30.52 -4.80
N VAL A 14 -11.60 29.84 -3.69
CA VAL A 14 -10.91 28.55 -3.68
C VAL A 14 -11.93 27.48 -3.37
N GLN A 15 -12.01 26.48 -4.23
CA GLN A 15 -12.85 25.31 -3.99
C GLN A 15 -11.99 24.21 -3.38
N VAL A 16 -12.46 23.62 -2.28
CA VAL A 16 -11.75 22.57 -1.55
C VAL A 16 -12.53 21.26 -1.69
N VAL A 17 -11.82 20.20 -2.04
CA VAL A 17 -12.32 18.83 -1.99
C VAL A 17 -11.51 18.07 -0.95
N VAL A 18 -12.20 17.36 -0.08
CA VAL A 18 -11.57 16.43 0.86
C VAL A 18 -11.81 15.03 0.36
N PHE A 19 -10.73 14.31 0.09
CA PHE A 19 -10.75 12.89 -0.23
C PHE A 19 -10.40 12.11 1.04
N GLU A 20 -11.32 11.25 1.48
CA GLU A 20 -11.16 10.43 2.68
C GLU A 20 -10.28 9.21 2.39
N LEU A 21 -8.98 9.47 2.14
CA LEU A 21 -8.00 8.46 1.76
C LEU A 21 -7.98 7.25 2.71
N GLY A 22 -8.10 7.49 4.03
CA GLY A 22 -8.13 6.42 5.03
C GLY A 22 -9.31 5.47 4.83
N ASN A 23 -10.53 6.01 4.71
CA ASN A 23 -11.73 5.22 4.46
C ASN A 23 -11.66 4.48 3.10
N SER A 24 -11.14 5.12 2.05
CA SER A 24 -10.93 4.44 0.76
C SER A 24 -9.94 3.29 0.86
N THR A 25 -8.86 3.46 1.63
CA THR A 25 -7.86 2.42 1.89
C THR A 25 -8.50 1.25 2.63
N ASP A 26 -9.21 1.52 3.73
CA ASP A 26 -9.88 0.50 4.55
C ASP A 26 -10.91 -0.27 3.72
N ASN A 27 -11.70 0.42 2.90
CA ASN A 27 -12.68 -0.22 2.03
C ASN A 27 -12.05 -1.13 0.98
N ILE A 28 -10.92 -0.75 0.37
CA ILE A 28 -10.21 -1.59 -0.59
C ILE A 28 -9.64 -2.83 0.10
N ILE A 29 -9.01 -2.67 1.28
CA ILE A 29 -8.44 -3.79 2.05
C ILE A 29 -9.55 -4.75 2.52
N ALA A 30 -10.65 -4.23 3.07
CA ALA A 30 -11.77 -5.04 3.53
C ALA A 30 -12.47 -5.81 2.38
N ASN A 31 -12.30 -5.36 1.13
CA ASN A 31 -12.88 -5.98 -0.06
C ASN A 31 -11.81 -6.43 -1.06
N ALA A 32 -10.61 -6.77 -0.59
CA ALA A 32 -9.42 -7.03 -1.41
C ALA A 32 -9.67 -8.02 -2.57
N SER A 33 -10.47 -9.07 -2.32
CA SER A 33 -10.82 -10.08 -3.33
C SER A 33 -11.57 -9.52 -4.54
N GLN A 34 -12.35 -8.43 -4.38
CA GLN A 34 -13.04 -7.76 -5.48
C GLN A 34 -12.06 -7.07 -6.44
N TYR A 35 -10.86 -6.76 -5.96
CA TYR A 35 -9.82 -6.04 -6.70
C TYR A 35 -8.67 -6.95 -7.17
N ASN A 36 -8.80 -8.27 -6.97
CA ASN A 36 -7.75 -9.28 -7.15
C ASN A 36 -6.51 -9.05 -6.28
N LEU A 37 -6.68 -8.39 -5.13
CA LEU A 37 -5.65 -8.31 -4.11
C LEU A 37 -5.76 -9.55 -3.21
N THR A 38 -4.69 -10.33 -3.13
CA THR A 38 -4.64 -11.56 -2.34
C THR A 38 -3.75 -11.43 -1.10
N ASN A 39 -2.93 -10.38 -1.03
CA ASN A 39 -2.10 -10.10 0.13
C ASN A 39 -2.26 -8.64 0.57
N THR A 40 -2.74 -8.45 1.80
CA THR A 40 -3.00 -7.14 2.41
C THR A 40 -2.11 -6.83 3.60
N GLU A 41 -1.17 -7.71 3.93
CA GLU A 41 -0.40 -7.64 5.18
C GLU A 41 1.10 -7.63 4.92
N ASP A 42 1.58 -8.44 3.97
CA ASP A 42 3.00 -8.55 3.65
C ASP A 42 3.45 -7.56 2.58
N THR A 43 4.75 -7.28 2.59
CA THR A 43 5.41 -6.44 1.58
C THR A 43 5.82 -7.26 0.37
N CYS A 44 5.52 -6.79 -0.85
CA CYS A 44 6.01 -7.46 -2.06
C CYS A 44 7.54 -7.36 -2.21
N LEU A 45 8.15 -6.24 -1.82
CA LEU A 45 9.59 -6.04 -1.80
C LEU A 45 10.19 -6.87 -0.66
N GLN A 46 11.16 -7.71 -1.00
CA GLN A 46 11.85 -8.56 -0.03
C GLN A 46 13.18 -7.92 0.34
N PHE A 47 13.35 -7.68 1.64
CA PHE A 47 14.62 -7.23 2.21
C PHE A 47 15.36 -8.43 2.78
N GLY A 48 16.68 -8.42 2.63
CA GLY A 48 17.54 -9.43 3.24
C GLY A 48 18.90 -8.89 3.65
N SER A 49 19.63 -9.75 4.33
CA SER A 49 20.94 -9.48 4.90
C SER A 49 21.89 -10.64 4.56
N SER A 50 23.18 -10.35 4.44
CA SER A 50 24.17 -11.42 4.24
C SER A 50 24.19 -12.43 5.40
N VAL A 51 23.78 -12.02 6.60
CA VAL A 51 23.67 -12.90 7.76
C VAL A 51 22.46 -13.83 7.61
N GLY A 52 21.29 -13.33 7.23
CA GLY A 52 20.11 -14.16 6.99
C GLY A 52 20.32 -15.14 5.84
N ASP A 53 20.98 -14.72 4.75
CA ASP A 53 21.36 -15.60 3.64
C ASP A 53 22.37 -16.68 4.07
N ALA A 54 23.31 -16.36 4.96
CA ALA A 54 24.25 -17.35 5.49
C ALA A 54 23.56 -18.35 6.42
N LEU A 55 22.61 -17.87 7.24
CA LEU A 55 21.84 -18.70 8.14
C LEU A 55 20.91 -19.65 7.37
N SER A 56 20.26 -19.21 6.29
CA SER A 56 19.37 -20.06 5.47
C SER A 56 20.03 -21.32 4.92
N ASN A 57 21.35 -21.29 4.71
CA ASN A 57 22.10 -22.43 4.20
C ASN A 57 22.56 -23.43 5.27
N ILE A 58 22.18 -23.26 6.55
CA ILE A 58 22.57 -24.17 7.63
C ILE A 58 21.55 -25.32 7.77
N PRO A 59 21.93 -26.60 7.55
CA PRO A 59 21.01 -27.74 7.45
C PRO A 59 20.12 -28.06 8.67
N LEU A 60 20.33 -27.40 9.81
CA LEU A 60 19.60 -27.66 11.08
C LEU A 60 18.78 -26.47 11.58
N VAL A 61 19.00 -25.28 11.02
CA VAL A 61 18.37 -24.02 11.46
C VAL A 61 17.91 -23.16 10.28
N GLY A 62 18.21 -23.58 9.05
CA GLY A 62 18.31 -22.79 7.83
C GLY A 62 17.18 -21.81 7.59
N ASP A 63 16.11 -22.30 7.00
CA ASP A 63 15.19 -21.43 6.26
C ASP A 63 14.41 -20.49 7.18
N GLU A 64 13.91 -20.97 8.32
CA GLU A 64 13.07 -20.19 9.23
C GLU A 64 13.86 -19.10 9.97
N LEU A 65 15.07 -19.41 10.47
CA LEU A 65 15.92 -18.41 11.13
C LEU A 65 16.53 -17.42 10.13
N GLY A 66 16.90 -17.89 8.93
CA GLY A 66 17.37 -17.02 7.86
C GLY A 66 16.31 -15.99 7.47
N GLU A 67 15.05 -16.43 7.33
CA GLU A 67 13.92 -15.55 7.03
C GLU A 67 13.63 -14.55 8.16
N ALA A 68 13.60 -15.01 9.41
CA ALA A 68 13.39 -14.14 10.57
C ALA A 68 14.47 -13.05 10.70
N VAL A 69 15.74 -13.40 10.46
CA VAL A 69 16.84 -12.43 10.45
C VAL A 69 16.75 -11.47 9.27
N ASN A 70 16.36 -11.95 8.09
CA ASN A 70 16.10 -11.09 6.93
C ASN A 70 14.99 -10.08 7.21
N LYS A 71 13.91 -10.47 7.89
CA LYS A 71 12.85 -9.57 8.34
C LYS A 71 13.32 -8.54 9.39
N LEU A 72 14.23 -8.92 10.28
CA LEU A 72 14.66 -8.07 11.40
C LEU A 72 15.76 -7.06 11.03
N ILE A 73 16.75 -7.46 10.24
CA ILE A 73 17.95 -6.66 9.94
C ILE A 73 18.23 -6.51 8.44
N GLY A 74 17.38 -7.06 7.57
CA GLY A 74 17.49 -6.91 6.13
C GLY A 74 17.35 -5.44 5.74
N SER A 75 18.39 -4.88 5.14
CA SER A 75 18.42 -3.49 4.68
C SER A 75 18.64 -3.36 3.17
N ASN A 76 18.94 -4.47 2.50
CA ASN A 76 19.16 -4.51 1.06
C ASN A 76 18.00 -5.22 0.36
N PRO A 77 17.44 -4.64 -0.72
CA PRO A 77 16.50 -5.34 -1.58
C PRO A 77 17.16 -6.61 -2.16
N LYS A 78 16.51 -7.76 -1.97
CA LYS A 78 16.97 -9.06 -2.47
C LYS A 78 16.11 -9.63 -3.59
N GLY A 79 14.90 -9.10 -3.74
CA GLY A 79 13.97 -9.52 -4.75
C GLY A 79 12.62 -8.87 -4.53
N LYS A 80 11.65 -9.33 -5.30
CA LYS A 80 10.24 -8.97 -5.13
C LYS A 80 9.39 -10.22 -5.25
N CYS A 81 8.17 -10.16 -4.75
CA CYS A 81 7.13 -11.14 -5.00
C CYS A 81 6.90 -11.33 -6.51
N GLU A 82 6.32 -12.47 -6.88
CA GLU A 82 6.10 -12.84 -8.28
C GLU A 82 5.18 -11.84 -9.00
N ASP A 83 4.05 -11.48 -8.37
CA ASP A 83 3.08 -10.52 -8.91
C ASP A 83 2.80 -9.38 -7.92
N PRO A 84 3.43 -8.21 -8.08
CA PRO A 84 3.14 -7.04 -7.26
C PRO A 84 1.70 -6.54 -7.38
N ALA A 85 0.95 -6.92 -8.43
CA ALA A 85 -0.42 -6.46 -8.62
C ALA A 85 -1.42 -7.15 -7.69
N ASN A 86 -1.03 -8.22 -6.98
CA ASN A 86 -1.88 -8.89 -6.00
C ASN A 86 -1.58 -8.46 -4.53
N HIS A 87 -0.62 -7.56 -4.31
CA HIS A 87 -0.27 -7.02 -2.99
C HIS A 87 -0.77 -5.58 -2.79
N VAL A 88 -1.19 -5.27 -1.57
CA VAL A 88 -1.45 -3.88 -1.14
C VAL A 88 -0.13 -3.11 -0.99
N PHE A 89 0.87 -3.71 -0.37
CA PHE A 89 2.12 -3.05 0.02
C PHE A 89 3.30 -3.42 -0.87
N TRP A 90 4.02 -2.40 -1.35
CA TRP A 90 5.31 -2.59 -2.00
C TRP A 90 6.39 -2.84 -0.96
N ASP A 91 6.52 -1.96 0.03
CA ASP A 91 7.40 -2.13 1.19
C ASP A 91 6.61 -1.89 2.49
N ALA A 92 7.29 -1.79 3.63
CA ALA A 92 6.63 -1.69 4.94
C ALA A 92 5.76 -0.43 5.13
N VAL A 93 5.82 0.54 4.22
CA VAL A 93 5.11 1.82 4.32
C VAL A 93 4.37 2.16 3.03
N HIS A 94 4.94 1.85 1.87
CA HIS A 94 4.42 2.32 0.58
C HIS A 94 3.50 1.29 -0.08
N PRO A 95 2.37 1.72 -0.66
CA PRO A 95 1.50 0.85 -1.44
C PRO A 95 2.11 0.46 -2.79
N THR A 96 1.64 -0.64 -3.37
CA THR A 96 1.98 -1.01 -4.74
C THR A 96 1.36 -0.03 -5.74
N THR A 97 1.87 -0.03 -6.98
CA THR A 97 1.25 0.71 -8.09
C THR A 97 -0.22 0.31 -8.29
N ARG A 98 -0.57 -0.95 -8.04
CA ARG A 98 -1.97 -1.42 -8.11
C ARG A 98 -2.83 -0.72 -7.07
N MET A 99 -2.38 -0.68 -5.81
CA MET A 99 -3.13 0.00 -4.75
C MET A 99 -3.23 1.51 -5.02
N HIS A 100 -2.17 2.15 -5.54
CA HIS A 100 -2.25 3.54 -6.01
C HIS A 100 -3.31 3.75 -7.10
N ALA A 101 -3.41 2.85 -8.08
CA ALA A 101 -4.41 2.93 -9.14
C ALA A 101 -5.84 2.83 -8.59
N LEU A 102 -6.10 1.89 -7.67
CA LEU A 102 -7.41 1.74 -7.03
C LEU A 102 -7.81 2.97 -6.22
N LEU A 103 -6.87 3.57 -5.49
CA LEU A 103 -7.12 4.82 -4.75
C LEU A 103 -7.38 6.00 -5.70
N ALA A 104 -6.68 6.06 -6.83
CA ALA A 104 -6.95 7.07 -7.86
C ALA A 104 -8.34 6.89 -8.49
N GLU A 105 -8.77 5.65 -8.75
CA GLU A 105 -10.12 5.34 -9.24
C GLU A 105 -11.21 5.74 -8.23
N ALA A 106 -10.98 5.50 -6.93
CA ALA A 106 -11.85 5.96 -5.86
C ALA A 106 -11.93 7.50 -5.83
N PHE A 107 -10.80 8.19 -5.91
CA PHE A 107 -10.75 9.65 -5.97
C PHE A 107 -11.50 10.22 -7.19
N VAL A 108 -11.29 9.65 -8.37
CA VAL A 108 -11.99 10.06 -9.61
C VAL A 108 -13.51 9.87 -9.45
N THR A 109 -13.92 8.78 -8.81
CA THR A 109 -15.34 8.49 -8.55
C THR A 109 -15.96 9.54 -7.65
N ASP A 110 -15.29 9.92 -6.55
CA ASP A 110 -15.76 10.98 -5.65
C ASP A 110 -15.85 12.32 -6.38
N MET A 111 -14.83 12.67 -7.17
CA MET A 111 -14.82 13.91 -7.97
C MET A 111 -15.98 13.96 -8.96
N ARG A 112 -16.34 12.84 -9.59
CA ARG A 112 -17.51 12.74 -10.49
C ARG A 112 -18.82 12.93 -9.72
N GLN A 113 -18.97 12.30 -8.56
CA GLN A 113 -20.18 12.44 -7.73
C GLN A 113 -20.39 13.88 -7.25
N LEU A 114 -19.31 14.61 -6.99
CA LEU A 114 -19.35 16.02 -6.65
C LEU A 114 -19.62 16.93 -7.86
N GLY A 115 -19.58 16.40 -9.09
CA GLY A 115 -19.78 17.17 -10.33
C GLY A 115 -18.54 17.90 -10.84
N TRP A 116 -17.34 17.51 -10.38
CA TRP A 116 -16.07 18.18 -10.72
C TRP A 116 -15.35 17.55 -11.91
N TRP A 117 -15.81 16.38 -12.35
CA TRP A 117 -15.22 15.66 -13.49
C TRP A 117 -16.33 14.99 -14.29
N THR A 118 -16.23 15.04 -15.62
CA THR A 118 -17.09 14.31 -16.58
C THR A 118 -16.33 13.11 -17.14
#